data_AF-A0A812LEQ8-F1
#
_entry.id   AF-A0A812LEQ8-F1
#
_cell.length_a   1.000
_cell.length_b   1.000
_cell.length_c   1.000
_cell.angle_alpha   90.00
_cell.angle_beta   90.00
_cell.angle_gamma   90.00
#
_symmetry.space_group_name_H-M   'P 1'
#
loop_
_entity.id
_entity.type
_entity.pdbx_description
1 polymer ?
#
loop_
_entity_poly.entity_id
_entity_poly.type
_entity_poly.pdbx_seq_one_letter_code
_entity_poly.pdbx_strand_id
1 'polypeptide(L)'
;MARLEPSTLLQDVGSFEQKQCPFRCIFYVAGEHGRVLHMSPLLQIPGVSLNTWGIDILHTWHYGPMSTYLTFTLRALLNTEIYKPGNSAVLDKEENDKLCLMALKAELWMFYKHRRATDKEWSKKGSEVWNLTLTMLAEKALKCKAAETHGLLRFVVMTLEKYKEVLQGSEKSQMFDLLLRAGCAAEAFDQTMNEHDRVFPEEACDALFSHYHRFIQLCSRTGVPFLPKGHLMYHLVSQAREKGNPRMFSTYVDESYNGAIAKVSRSVHRRNWAMAVYRKLQMLEALNCSADD
;
A
#
# COMPACT_ATOMS: atom_id res chain seq x y z
N MET A 1 26.19 -11.84 0.16
CA MET A 1 27.29 -12.29 -0.74
C MET A 1 26.99 -11.76 -2.13
N ALA A 2 27.94 -11.09 -2.78
CA ALA A 2 27.79 -10.57 -4.14
C ALA A 2 28.30 -11.61 -5.14
N ARG A 3 27.55 -11.86 -6.23
CA ARG A 3 27.89 -12.79 -7.29
C ARG A 3 27.99 -12.05 -8.62
N LEU A 4 29.09 -12.23 -9.34
CA LEU A 4 29.25 -11.73 -10.70
C LEU A 4 28.53 -12.66 -11.68
N GLU A 5 27.66 -12.10 -12.52
CA GLU A 5 26.98 -12.85 -13.58
C GLU A 5 27.78 -12.85 -14.88
N PRO A 6 27.81 -13.99 -15.60
CA PRO A 6 28.32 -14.06 -16.95
C PRO A 6 27.56 -13.09 -17.88
N SER A 7 28.27 -12.47 -18.80
CA SER A 7 27.70 -11.61 -19.84
C SER A 7 28.31 -11.93 -21.20
N THR A 8 27.76 -11.37 -22.27
CA THR A 8 28.35 -11.48 -23.62
C THR A 8 29.79 -10.98 -23.67
N LEU A 9 30.13 -9.99 -22.85
CA LEU A 9 31.47 -9.40 -22.77
C LEU A 9 32.37 -10.07 -21.72
N LEU A 10 31.80 -10.87 -20.81
CA LEU A 10 32.49 -11.60 -19.74
C LEU A 10 31.81 -12.96 -19.53
N GLN A 11 32.04 -13.90 -20.45
CA GLN A 11 31.48 -15.25 -20.35
C GLN A 11 32.11 -16.04 -19.20
N ASP A 12 33.43 -15.92 -19.04
CA ASP A 12 34.15 -16.42 -17.88
C ASP A 12 34.30 -15.30 -16.85
N VAL A 13 33.67 -15.46 -15.69
CA VAL A 13 33.71 -14.47 -14.61
C VAL A 13 35.06 -14.41 -13.91
N GLY A 14 35.89 -15.47 -14.02
CA GLY A 14 37.23 -15.51 -13.44
C GLY A 14 38.23 -14.59 -14.15
N SER A 15 37.96 -14.24 -15.41
CA SER A 15 38.78 -13.31 -16.20
C SER A 15 38.37 -11.85 -16.03
N PHE A 16 37.56 -11.52 -15.01
CA PHE A 16 37.11 -10.16 -14.72
C PHE A 16 38.26 -9.15 -14.60
N GLU A 17 39.31 -9.49 -13.85
CA GLU A 17 40.48 -8.62 -13.64
C GLU A 17 41.32 -8.42 -14.90
N GLN A 18 41.12 -9.26 -15.92
CA GLN A 18 41.90 -9.26 -17.16
C GLN A 18 41.16 -8.51 -18.29
N LYS A 19 39.93 -8.06 -18.07
CA LYS A 19 39.15 -7.36 -19.09
C LYS A 19 39.58 -5.90 -19.22
N GLN A 20 39.79 -5.48 -20.46
CA GLN A 20 40.08 -4.10 -20.79
C GLN A 20 38.82 -3.23 -20.66
N CYS A 21 38.93 -2.12 -19.94
CA CYS A 21 37.85 -1.14 -19.77
C CYS A 21 37.69 -0.25 -21.02
N PRO A 22 36.47 0.25 -21.30
CA PRO A 22 35.24 0.05 -20.53
C PRO A 22 34.44 -1.20 -20.96
N PHE A 23 33.94 -1.96 -19.99
CA PHE A 23 32.93 -3.02 -20.22
C PHE A 23 31.88 -3.02 -19.11
N ARG A 24 30.70 -3.59 -19.40
CA ARG A 24 29.59 -3.66 -18.44
C ARG A 24 29.57 -5.03 -17.76
N CYS A 25 29.43 -5.04 -16.45
CA CYS A 25 29.26 -6.23 -15.63
C CYS A 25 28.01 -6.09 -14.74
N ILE A 26 27.48 -7.22 -14.25
CA ILE A 26 26.31 -7.25 -13.38
C ILE A 26 26.67 -8.05 -12.13
N PHE A 27 26.52 -7.42 -10.97
CA PHE A 27 26.66 -8.07 -9.67
C PHE A 27 25.28 -8.27 -9.04
N TYR A 28 24.95 -9.51 -8.70
CA TYR A 28 23.79 -9.84 -7.88
C TYR A 28 24.18 -9.90 -6.42
N VAL A 29 23.61 -9.02 -5.62
CA VAL A 29 23.76 -9.03 -4.16
C VAL A 29 22.54 -9.72 -3.56
N ALA A 30 22.72 -10.95 -3.11
CA ALA A 30 21.70 -11.65 -2.35
C ALA A 30 21.84 -11.31 -0.86
N GLY A 31 20.71 -11.06 -0.20
CA GLY A 31 20.62 -11.04 1.27
C GLY A 31 20.90 -12.41 1.87
N GLU A 32 21.12 -12.47 3.19
CA GLU A 32 21.51 -13.69 3.92
C GLU A 32 20.59 -14.90 3.68
N HIS A 33 19.32 -14.65 3.32
CA HIS A 33 18.34 -15.68 3.00
C HIS A 33 17.80 -15.59 1.56
N GLY A 34 18.52 -14.90 0.67
CA GLY A 34 18.14 -14.75 -0.73
C GLY A 34 18.11 -16.10 -1.45
N ARG A 35 16.95 -16.48 -1.99
CA ARG A 35 16.78 -17.72 -2.76
C ARG A 35 17.04 -17.54 -4.26
N VAL A 36 17.07 -16.30 -4.73
CA VAL A 36 17.34 -15.95 -6.13
C VAL A 36 18.84 -15.72 -6.27
N LEU A 37 19.49 -16.56 -7.08
CA LEU A 37 20.95 -16.58 -7.26
C LEU A 37 21.40 -16.02 -8.61
N HIS A 38 20.45 -15.56 -9.44
CA HIS A 38 20.64 -15.22 -10.84
C HIS A 38 19.66 -14.13 -11.28
N MET A 39 19.96 -13.53 -12.43
CA MET A 39 19.04 -12.61 -13.11
C MET A 39 17.70 -13.27 -13.42
N SER A 40 16.61 -12.52 -13.23
CA SER A 40 15.28 -12.96 -13.66
C SER A 40 15.29 -13.19 -15.17
N PRO A 41 14.83 -14.35 -15.68
CA PRO A 41 14.70 -14.59 -17.11
C PRO A 41 13.84 -13.54 -17.84
N LEU A 42 12.96 -12.84 -17.12
CA LEU A 42 12.18 -11.74 -17.68
C LEU A 42 13.06 -10.62 -18.25
N LEU A 43 14.23 -10.37 -17.65
CA LEU A 43 15.18 -9.37 -18.14
C LEU A 43 15.95 -9.82 -19.40
N GLN A 44 15.76 -11.05 -19.85
CA GLN A 44 16.31 -11.54 -21.13
C GLN A 44 15.35 -11.30 -22.30
N ILE A 45 14.10 -10.93 -22.02
CA ILE A 45 13.10 -10.65 -23.06
C ILE A 45 13.46 -9.30 -23.72
N PRO A 46 13.59 -9.24 -25.06
CA PRO A 46 13.86 -7.98 -25.75
C PRO A 46 12.88 -6.89 -25.36
N GLY A 47 13.39 -5.72 -24.99
CA GLY A 47 12.59 -4.56 -24.54
C GLY A 47 12.24 -4.56 -23.05
N VAL A 48 12.40 -5.66 -22.33
CA VAL A 48 12.17 -5.71 -20.87
C VAL A 48 13.42 -5.24 -20.12
N SER A 49 13.23 -4.28 -19.24
CA SER A 49 14.27 -3.78 -18.33
C SER A 49 13.67 -3.43 -16.97
N LEU A 50 14.51 -3.04 -16.00
CA LEU A 50 14.01 -2.51 -14.73
C LEU A 50 13.12 -1.28 -14.94
N ASN A 51 13.37 -0.49 -15.99
CA ASN A 51 12.56 0.67 -16.32
C ASN A 51 11.18 0.29 -16.85
N THR A 52 10.98 -0.94 -17.37
CA THR A 52 9.65 -1.41 -17.80
C THR A 52 8.79 -1.93 -16.66
N TRP A 53 9.34 -2.13 -15.46
CA TRP A 53 8.56 -2.63 -14.33
C TRP A 53 7.74 -1.50 -13.72
N GLY A 54 6.43 -1.71 -13.60
CA GLY A 54 5.54 -0.78 -12.91
C GLY A 54 5.76 -0.82 -11.41
N ILE A 55 5.76 0.34 -10.76
CA ILE A 55 5.69 0.40 -9.29
C ILE A 55 4.24 0.18 -8.90
N ASP A 56 4.01 -0.80 -8.04
CA ASP A 56 2.68 -1.18 -7.63
C ASP A 56 2.10 -0.23 -6.57
N ILE A 57 0.99 0.42 -6.91
CA ILE A 57 0.28 1.35 -6.03
C ILE A 57 -0.31 0.67 -4.79
N LEU A 58 -0.70 -0.60 -4.89
CA LEU A 58 -1.24 -1.36 -3.76
C LEU A 58 -0.21 -1.42 -2.63
N HIS A 59 1.03 -1.80 -2.94
CA HIS A 59 2.07 -1.91 -1.93
C HIS A 59 2.67 -0.55 -1.51
N THR A 60 2.77 0.42 -2.41
CA THR A 60 3.45 1.70 -2.13
C THR A 60 2.53 2.76 -1.55
N TRP A 61 1.25 2.81 -1.95
CA TRP A 61 0.28 3.78 -1.46
C TRP A 61 -0.60 3.17 -0.36
N HIS A 62 -1.40 2.16 -0.71
CA HIS A 62 -2.42 1.57 0.17
C HIS A 62 -1.82 0.92 1.41
N TYR A 63 -0.86 0.00 1.23
CA TYR A 63 -0.12 -0.64 2.32
C TYR A 63 1.13 0.14 2.75
N GLY A 64 1.25 1.37 2.28
CA GLY A 64 2.35 2.27 2.57
C GLY A 64 1.85 3.44 3.43
N PRO A 65 2.14 4.69 3.02
CA PRO A 65 1.82 5.89 3.80
C PRO A 65 0.34 6.08 4.13
N MET A 66 -0.58 5.64 3.28
CA MET A 66 -2.01 5.80 3.55
C MET A 66 -2.43 4.95 4.76
N SER A 67 -2.03 3.69 4.80
CA SER A 67 -2.31 2.80 5.93
C SER A 67 -1.74 3.32 7.26
N THR A 68 -0.52 3.87 7.27
CA THR A 68 0.06 4.50 8.48
C THR A 68 -0.71 5.74 8.92
N TYR A 69 -1.11 6.59 7.97
CA TYR A 69 -1.92 7.77 8.24
C TYR A 69 -3.28 7.41 8.86
N LEU A 70 -3.98 6.44 8.27
CA LEU A 70 -5.28 5.97 8.77
C LEU A 70 -5.16 5.43 10.19
N THR A 71 -4.14 4.61 10.44
CA THR A 71 -3.86 4.05 11.77
C THR A 71 -3.65 5.14 12.80
N PHE A 72 -2.73 6.06 12.49
CA PHE A 72 -2.37 7.15 13.39
C PHE A 72 -3.56 8.05 13.70
N THR A 73 -4.32 8.41 12.67
CA THR A 73 -5.47 9.32 12.79
C THR A 73 -6.61 8.69 13.58
N LEU A 74 -6.95 7.43 13.31
CA LEU A 74 -7.98 6.71 14.07
C LEU A 74 -7.59 6.56 15.54
N ARG A 75 -6.32 6.23 15.83
CA ARG A 75 -5.82 6.21 17.22
C ARG A 75 -5.90 7.59 17.87
N ALA A 76 -5.54 8.64 17.15
CA ALA A 76 -5.61 10.00 17.67
C ALA A 76 -7.05 10.37 18.05
N LEU A 77 -8.02 10.04 17.18
CA LEU A 77 -9.45 10.23 17.42
C LEU A 77 -9.97 9.44 18.62
N LEU A 78 -9.59 8.16 18.76
CA LEU A 78 -9.98 7.33 19.92
C LEU A 78 -9.44 7.86 21.26
N ASN A 79 -8.34 8.61 21.24
CA ASN A 79 -7.79 9.24 22.44
C ASN A 79 -8.45 10.58 22.80
N THR A 80 -9.48 11.01 22.07
CA THR A 80 -10.25 12.23 22.39
C THR A 80 -11.47 11.91 23.25
N GLU A 81 -12.10 12.95 23.79
CA GLU A 81 -13.37 12.82 24.52
C GLU A 81 -14.58 12.56 23.60
N ILE A 82 -14.42 12.60 22.27
CA ILE A 82 -15.53 12.47 21.30
C ILE A 82 -16.28 11.16 21.47
N TYR A 83 -15.54 10.07 21.70
CA TYR A 83 -16.09 8.71 21.76
C TYR A 83 -16.16 8.15 23.17
N LYS A 84 -15.74 8.92 24.18
CA LYS A 84 -15.77 8.45 25.56
C LYS A 84 -17.21 8.51 26.10
N PRO A 85 -17.68 7.45 26.77
CA PRO A 85 -18.98 7.47 27.42
C PRO A 85 -18.96 8.51 28.55
N GLY A 86 -19.94 9.42 28.58
CA GLY A 86 -20.01 10.45 29.62
C GLY A 86 -20.15 9.84 31.04
N ASN A 87 -19.25 10.25 31.95
CA ASN A 87 -19.26 10.18 33.43
C ASN A 87 -19.95 9.03 34.21
N SER A 88 -20.31 7.89 33.61
CA SER A 88 -21.20 6.93 34.29
C SER A 88 -20.54 5.70 34.92
N ALA A 89 -19.23 5.46 34.78
CA ALA A 89 -18.56 4.38 35.50
C ALA A 89 -17.04 4.59 35.55
N VAL A 90 -16.41 4.16 36.65
CA VAL A 90 -14.96 3.95 36.71
C VAL A 90 -14.65 2.72 35.86
N LEU A 91 -14.60 2.93 34.55
CA LEU A 91 -14.17 1.91 33.61
C LEU A 91 -12.66 1.82 33.63
N ASP A 92 -12.14 0.61 33.50
CA ASP A 92 -10.72 0.46 33.24
C ASP A 92 -10.37 0.97 31.83
N LYS A 93 -9.08 1.14 31.56
CA LYS A 93 -8.61 1.68 30.27
C LYS A 93 -9.01 0.79 29.09
N GLU A 94 -9.00 -0.53 29.27
CA GLU A 94 -9.28 -1.47 28.19
C GLU A 94 -10.78 -1.45 27.83
N GLU A 95 -11.65 -1.39 28.83
CA GLU A 95 -13.09 -1.21 28.65
C GLU A 95 -13.42 0.11 27.96
N ASN A 96 -12.75 1.20 28.36
CA ASN A 96 -12.93 2.50 27.73
C ASN A 96 -12.49 2.48 26.25
N ASP A 97 -11.32 1.90 25.94
CA ASP A 97 -10.82 1.78 24.57
C ASP A 97 -11.76 0.94 23.69
N LYS A 98 -12.34 -0.14 24.26
CA LYS A 98 -13.35 -0.97 23.58
C LYS A 98 -14.62 -0.17 23.28
N LEU A 99 -15.13 0.60 24.23
CA LEU A 99 -16.33 1.44 24.04
C LEU A 99 -16.09 2.54 23.02
N CYS A 100 -14.94 3.22 23.08
CA CYS A 100 -14.57 4.23 22.08
C CYS A 100 -14.53 3.62 20.67
N LEU A 101 -13.94 2.43 20.54
CA LEU A 101 -13.92 1.71 19.26
C LEU A 101 -15.32 1.29 18.80
N MET A 102 -16.20 0.86 19.70
CA MET A 102 -17.59 0.52 19.36
C MET A 102 -18.36 1.73 18.84
N ALA A 103 -18.20 2.90 19.47
CA ALA A 103 -18.79 4.14 19.00
C ALA A 103 -18.28 4.52 17.60
N LEU A 104 -16.96 4.46 17.38
CA LEU A 104 -16.36 4.72 16.08
C LEU A 104 -16.85 3.73 15.00
N LYS A 105 -16.98 2.43 15.35
CA LYS A 105 -17.52 1.41 14.43
C LYS A 105 -18.97 1.68 14.07
N ALA A 106 -19.78 2.14 15.02
CA ALA A 106 -21.18 2.52 14.75
C ALA A 106 -21.25 3.68 13.74
N GLU A 107 -20.39 4.70 13.89
CA GLU A 107 -20.30 5.79 12.90
C GLU A 107 -19.82 5.32 11.53
N LEU A 108 -18.83 4.43 11.49
CA LEU A 108 -18.33 3.84 10.25
C LEU A 108 -19.43 3.05 9.52
N TRP A 109 -20.23 2.28 10.26
CA TRP A 109 -21.36 1.55 9.68
C TRP A 109 -22.46 2.47 9.17
N MET A 110 -22.73 3.58 9.87
CA MET A 110 -23.65 4.61 9.39
C MET A 110 -23.14 5.28 8.12
N PHE A 111 -21.84 5.56 8.04
CA PHE A 111 -21.19 6.05 6.83
C PHE A 111 -21.36 5.07 5.66
N TYR A 112 -21.08 3.77 5.85
CA TYR A 112 -21.28 2.77 4.79
C TYR A 112 -22.75 2.62 4.39
N LYS A 113 -23.67 2.65 5.36
CA LYS A 113 -25.12 2.62 5.09
C LYS A 113 -25.55 3.82 4.24
N HIS A 114 -25.05 5.01 4.55
CA HIS A 114 -25.32 6.20 3.76
C HIS A 114 -24.76 6.08 2.35
N ARG A 115 -23.51 5.62 2.20
CA ARG A 115 -22.87 5.38 0.89
C ARG A 115 -23.66 4.42 0.02
N ARG A 116 -24.12 3.29 0.58
CA ARG A 116 -25.01 2.34 -0.11
C ARG A 116 -26.30 2.98 -0.63
N ALA A 117 -26.83 3.97 0.09
CA ALA A 117 -28.07 4.65 -0.29
C ALA A 117 -27.86 5.73 -1.36
N THR A 118 -26.72 6.43 -1.33
CA THR A 118 -26.45 7.59 -2.20
C THR A 118 -25.69 7.25 -3.47
N ASP A 119 -24.82 6.24 -3.43
CA ASP A 119 -23.97 5.84 -4.55
C ASP A 119 -24.49 4.54 -5.15
N LYS A 120 -25.12 4.65 -6.33
CA LYS A 120 -25.70 3.51 -7.07
C LYS A 120 -24.67 2.47 -7.50
N GLU A 121 -23.39 2.86 -7.61
CA GLU A 121 -22.30 1.97 -8.02
C GLU A 121 -21.51 1.43 -6.82
N TRP A 122 -21.90 1.79 -5.58
CA TRP A 122 -21.26 1.30 -4.36
C TRP A 122 -21.28 -0.22 -4.25
N SER A 123 -22.35 -0.88 -4.70
CA SER A 123 -22.43 -2.35 -4.69
C SER A 123 -21.38 -3.03 -5.56
N LYS A 124 -20.85 -2.33 -6.58
CA LYS A 124 -19.81 -2.85 -7.50
C LYS A 124 -18.40 -2.44 -7.10
N LYS A 125 -18.24 -1.26 -6.48
CA LYS A 125 -16.92 -0.62 -6.23
C LYS A 125 -16.60 -0.39 -4.75
N GLY A 126 -17.61 -0.41 -3.89
CA GLY A 126 -17.50 -0.16 -2.47
C GLY A 126 -16.81 -1.32 -1.76
N SER A 127 -15.88 -1.00 -0.87
CA SER A 127 -15.22 -1.97 0.00
C SER A 127 -15.30 -1.48 1.44
N GLU A 128 -15.70 -2.38 2.33
CA GLU A 128 -16.05 -2.06 3.71
C GLU A 128 -15.12 -2.79 4.67
N VAL A 129 -14.62 -2.07 5.68
CA VAL A 129 -13.87 -2.69 6.77
C VAL A 129 -14.86 -3.40 7.68
N TRP A 130 -14.98 -4.72 7.51
CA TRP A 130 -15.91 -5.54 8.28
C TRP A 130 -15.53 -5.66 9.75
N ASN A 131 -14.24 -5.74 10.05
CA ASN A 131 -13.76 -5.91 11.42
C ASN A 131 -12.58 -5.01 11.75
N LEU A 132 -12.86 -3.78 12.17
CA LEU A 132 -11.87 -2.92 12.82
C LEU A 132 -11.70 -3.35 14.28
N THR A 133 -10.45 -3.58 14.70
CA THR A 133 -10.08 -4.06 16.04
C THR A 133 -9.00 -3.18 16.68
N LEU A 134 -8.91 -3.18 18.01
CA LEU A 134 -7.83 -2.48 18.73
C LEU A 134 -6.46 -3.03 18.37
N THR A 135 -6.34 -4.35 18.15
CA THR A 135 -5.08 -4.99 17.72
C THR A 135 -4.59 -4.44 16.38
N MET A 136 -5.49 -4.24 15.42
CA MET A 136 -5.12 -3.62 14.14
C MET A 136 -4.64 -2.17 14.30
N LEU A 137 -5.20 -1.44 15.25
CA LEU A 137 -4.81 -0.06 15.55
C LEU A 137 -3.56 0.03 16.45
N ALA A 138 -3.21 -1.04 17.16
CA ALA A 138 -1.99 -1.09 17.96
C ALA A 138 -0.73 -1.16 17.08
N GLU A 139 -0.85 -1.74 15.88
CA GLU A 139 0.23 -1.83 14.90
C GLU A 139 0.65 -0.44 14.35
N LYS A 140 1.78 -0.41 13.63
CA LYS A 140 2.27 0.81 12.97
C LYS A 140 1.44 1.19 11.73
N ALA A 141 0.88 0.18 11.07
CA ALA A 141 0.15 0.33 9.82
C ALA A 141 -1.06 -0.62 9.82
N LEU A 142 -2.20 -0.11 9.37
CA LEU A 142 -3.47 -0.82 9.32
C LEU A 142 -3.43 -1.89 8.23
N LYS A 143 -3.69 -3.13 8.62
CA LYS A 143 -3.81 -4.28 7.71
C LYS A 143 -5.23 -4.40 7.15
N CYS A 144 -5.71 -3.36 6.48
CA CYS A 144 -6.94 -3.42 5.70
C CYS A 144 -6.63 -3.90 4.28
N LYS A 145 -7.62 -4.44 3.58
CA LYS A 145 -7.48 -4.66 2.13
C LYS A 145 -7.34 -3.30 1.46
N ALA A 146 -6.55 -3.22 0.40
CA ALA A 146 -6.29 -1.94 -0.27
C ALA A 146 -7.58 -1.24 -0.74
N ALA A 147 -8.56 -1.98 -1.28
CA ALA A 147 -9.87 -1.39 -1.62
C ALA A 147 -10.60 -0.78 -0.40
N GLU A 148 -10.48 -1.38 0.78
CA GLU A 148 -11.10 -0.89 2.02
C GLU A 148 -10.45 0.42 2.50
N THR A 149 -9.17 0.63 2.20
CA THR A 149 -8.45 1.85 2.62
C THR A 149 -8.99 3.12 1.98
N HIS A 150 -9.51 3.05 0.75
CA HIS A 150 -10.17 4.21 0.10
C HIS A 150 -11.43 4.64 0.85
N GLY A 151 -12.31 3.68 1.18
CA GLY A 151 -13.53 3.95 1.93
C GLY A 151 -13.22 4.50 3.32
N LEU A 152 -12.17 3.97 3.95
CA LEU A 152 -11.73 4.42 5.27
C LEU A 152 -11.09 5.81 5.27
N LEU A 153 -10.33 6.17 4.23
CA LEU A 153 -9.79 7.52 4.06
C LEU A 153 -10.91 8.56 4.05
N ARG A 154 -11.93 8.32 3.22
CA ARG A 154 -13.07 9.23 3.12
C ARG A 154 -13.82 9.36 4.45
N PHE A 155 -14.02 8.24 5.15
CA PHE A 155 -14.60 8.25 6.49
C PHE A 155 -13.78 9.11 7.45
N VAL A 156 -12.46 8.89 7.53
CA VAL A 156 -11.57 9.62 8.43
C VAL A 156 -11.58 11.12 8.17
N VAL A 157 -11.52 11.55 6.90
CA VAL A 157 -11.59 12.98 6.53
C VAL A 157 -12.94 13.57 6.96
N MET A 158 -14.04 12.88 6.69
CA MET A 158 -15.38 13.34 7.09
C MET A 158 -15.53 13.43 8.61
N THR A 159 -14.97 12.48 9.36
CA THR A 159 -15.00 12.48 10.83
C THR A 159 -14.17 13.64 11.39
N LEU A 160 -12.97 13.88 10.85
CA LEU A 160 -12.15 15.03 11.25
C LEU A 160 -12.85 16.37 10.97
N GLU A 161 -13.52 16.51 9.83
CA GLU A 161 -14.29 17.72 9.51
C GLU A 161 -15.50 17.87 10.42
N LYS A 162 -16.26 16.78 10.65
CA LYS A 162 -17.45 16.75 11.54
C LYS A 162 -17.12 17.24 12.95
N TYR A 163 -15.98 16.81 13.49
CA TYR A 163 -15.57 17.14 14.86
C TYR A 163 -14.56 18.29 14.94
N LYS A 164 -14.33 19.01 13.84
CA LYS A 164 -13.32 20.06 13.75
C LYS A 164 -13.39 21.09 14.86
N GLU A 165 -14.59 21.59 15.18
CA GLU A 165 -14.79 22.58 16.23
C GLU A 165 -14.40 22.05 17.62
N VAL A 166 -14.79 20.80 17.93
CA VAL A 166 -14.43 20.14 19.18
C VAL A 166 -12.92 19.89 19.26
N LEU A 167 -12.32 19.43 18.16
CA LEU A 167 -10.89 19.15 18.07
C LEU A 167 -10.04 20.43 18.16
N GLN A 168 -10.56 21.56 17.67
CA GLN A 168 -9.92 22.88 17.77
C GLN A 168 -9.80 23.38 19.22
N GLY A 169 -10.73 22.98 20.10
CA GLY A 169 -10.66 23.27 21.53
C GLY A 169 -9.67 22.40 22.31
N SER A 170 -9.05 21.39 21.68
CA SER A 170 -8.09 20.50 22.34
C SER A 170 -6.65 21.01 22.28
N GLU A 171 -5.80 20.58 23.22
CA GLU A 171 -4.35 20.85 23.20
C GLU A 171 -3.66 20.35 21.91
N LYS A 172 -4.28 19.39 21.22
CA LYS A 172 -3.79 18.79 19.98
C LYS A 172 -4.44 19.39 18.72
N SER A 173 -5.05 20.57 18.81
CA SER A 173 -5.78 21.19 17.69
C SER A 173 -4.95 21.29 16.42
N GLN A 174 -3.70 21.74 16.53
CA GLN A 174 -2.78 21.86 15.39
C GLN A 174 -2.51 20.50 14.75
N MET A 175 -2.37 19.44 15.54
CA MET A 175 -2.16 18.08 15.02
C MET A 175 -3.38 17.63 14.21
N PHE A 176 -4.60 17.83 14.72
CA PHE A 176 -5.83 17.44 14.02
C PHE A 176 -6.08 18.26 12.75
N ASP A 177 -5.78 19.57 12.74
CA ASP A 177 -5.83 20.40 11.53
C ASP A 177 -4.85 19.89 10.46
N LEU A 178 -3.62 19.55 10.85
CA LEU A 178 -2.63 18.98 9.94
C LEU A 178 -3.05 17.60 9.41
N LEU A 179 -3.62 16.74 10.26
CA LEU A 179 -4.15 15.43 9.85
C LEU A 179 -5.30 15.60 8.84
N LEU A 180 -6.24 16.51 9.10
CA LEU A 180 -7.34 16.79 8.18
C LEU A 180 -6.82 17.25 6.81
N ARG A 181 -5.90 18.21 6.79
CA ARG A 181 -5.27 18.69 5.55
C ARG A 181 -4.48 17.60 4.83
N ALA A 182 -3.84 16.69 5.57
CA ALA A 182 -3.16 15.53 4.99
C ALA A 182 -4.18 14.61 4.33
N GLY A 183 -5.26 14.25 5.03
CA GLY A 183 -6.35 13.45 4.47
C GLY A 183 -6.94 14.05 3.20
N CYS A 184 -7.21 15.36 3.17
CA CYS A 184 -7.68 16.05 1.96
C CYS A 184 -6.66 15.98 0.81
N ALA A 185 -5.35 16.08 1.09
CA ALA A 185 -4.32 15.93 0.06
C ALA A 185 -4.25 14.49 -0.46
N ALA A 186 -4.45 13.49 0.39
CA ALA A 186 -4.56 12.09 -0.02
C ALA A 186 -5.82 11.82 -0.87
N GLU A 187 -6.95 12.41 -0.53
CA GLU A 187 -8.17 12.32 -1.35
C GLU A 187 -7.99 12.99 -2.71
N ALA A 188 -7.34 14.15 -2.75
CA ALA A 188 -7.04 14.83 -4.02
C ALA A 188 -6.10 13.99 -4.89
N PHE A 189 -5.10 13.33 -4.30
CA PHE A 189 -4.24 12.37 -5.00
C PHE A 189 -5.05 11.22 -5.62
N ASP A 190 -5.92 10.58 -4.84
CA ASP A 190 -6.81 9.52 -5.34
C ASP A 190 -7.76 10.05 -6.42
N GLN A 191 -8.28 11.26 -6.27
CA GLN A 191 -9.16 11.90 -7.24
C GLN A 191 -8.46 12.14 -8.58
N THR A 192 -7.25 12.71 -8.58
CA THR A 192 -6.46 12.91 -9.81
C THR A 192 -6.24 11.59 -10.55
N MET A 193 -5.97 10.50 -9.83
CA MET A 193 -5.84 9.17 -10.46
C MET A 193 -7.17 8.55 -10.91
N ASN A 194 -8.32 9.00 -10.39
CA ASN A 194 -9.66 8.55 -10.81
C ASN A 194 -10.17 9.30 -12.03
N GLU A 195 -9.79 10.56 -12.20
CA GLU A 195 -10.27 11.41 -13.29
C GLU A 195 -9.58 11.12 -14.64
N HIS A 196 -8.43 10.47 -14.62
CA HIS A 196 -7.66 10.18 -15.82
C HIS A 196 -7.57 8.67 -16.08
N ASP A 197 -7.60 8.31 -17.35
CA ASP A 197 -7.37 6.94 -17.82
C ASP A 197 -5.85 6.66 -17.88
N ARG A 198 -5.40 5.77 -18.77
CA ARG A 198 -4.00 5.36 -18.92
C ARG A 198 -3.02 6.50 -19.16
N VAL A 199 -3.42 7.56 -19.87
CA VAL A 199 -2.53 8.68 -20.19
C VAL A 199 -2.73 9.80 -19.19
N PHE A 200 -1.66 10.22 -18.50
CA PHE A 200 -1.70 11.43 -17.68
C PHE A 200 -1.21 12.64 -18.49
N PRO A 201 -1.98 13.73 -18.52
CA PRO A 201 -1.45 15.01 -18.96
C PRO A 201 -0.39 15.52 -17.97
N GLU A 202 0.44 16.47 -18.42
CA GLU A 202 1.54 17.03 -17.62
C GLU A 202 1.01 17.67 -16.33
N GLU A 203 -0.11 18.39 -16.43
CA GLU A 203 -0.77 19.03 -15.29
C GLU A 203 -1.23 18.02 -14.23
N ALA A 204 -1.69 16.84 -14.66
CA ALA A 204 -2.06 15.77 -13.73
C ALA A 204 -0.84 15.16 -13.03
N CYS A 205 0.30 15.04 -13.72
CA CYS A 205 1.54 14.58 -13.11
C CYS A 205 2.02 15.55 -12.02
N ASP A 206 1.99 16.84 -12.30
CA ASP A 206 2.37 17.89 -11.36
C ASP A 206 1.40 17.96 -10.17
N ALA A 207 0.11 17.78 -10.42
CA ALA A 207 -0.90 17.67 -9.38
C ALA A 207 -0.65 16.47 -8.47
N LEU A 208 -0.38 15.28 -9.03
CA LEU A 208 -0.04 14.08 -8.25
C LEU A 208 1.17 14.30 -7.35
N PHE A 209 2.24 14.90 -7.90
CA PHE A 209 3.43 15.22 -7.12
C PHE A 209 3.11 16.19 -6.00
N SER A 210 2.39 17.26 -6.30
CA SER A 210 2.01 18.29 -5.34
C SER A 210 1.14 17.72 -4.21
N HIS A 211 0.12 16.93 -4.54
CA HIS A 211 -0.77 16.29 -3.58
C HIS A 211 -0.02 15.30 -2.68
N TYR A 212 0.81 14.43 -3.27
CA TYR A 212 1.58 13.44 -2.52
C TYR A 212 2.63 14.10 -1.62
N HIS A 213 3.39 15.06 -2.15
CA HIS A 213 4.39 15.79 -1.39
C HIS A 213 3.76 16.56 -0.22
N ARG A 214 2.63 17.24 -0.46
CA ARG A 214 1.86 17.92 0.60
C ARG A 214 1.39 16.93 1.66
N PHE A 215 0.84 15.79 1.27
CA PHE A 215 0.41 14.75 2.21
C PHE A 215 1.57 14.28 3.11
N ILE A 216 2.74 13.98 2.53
CA ILE A 216 3.92 13.53 3.27
C ILE A 216 4.44 14.61 4.22
N GLN A 217 4.53 15.87 3.77
CA GLN A 217 4.98 16.96 4.62
C GLN A 217 4.04 17.19 5.81
N LEU A 218 2.73 17.13 5.60
CA LEU A 218 1.75 17.29 6.67
C LEU A 218 1.82 16.13 7.68
N CYS A 219 1.92 14.87 7.19
CA CYS A 219 2.14 13.69 8.03
C CYS A 219 3.44 13.78 8.85
N SER A 220 4.52 14.33 8.28
CA SER A 220 5.79 14.52 8.99
C SER A 220 5.64 15.42 10.21
N ARG A 221 4.77 16.43 10.11
CA ARG A 221 4.58 17.44 11.17
C ARG A 221 3.68 16.95 12.30
N THR A 222 2.95 15.86 12.09
CA THR A 222 2.06 15.25 13.10
C THR A 222 2.70 14.06 13.81
N GLY A 223 3.86 13.59 13.34
CA GLY A 223 4.53 12.40 13.88
C GLY A 223 4.02 11.08 13.33
N VAL A 224 3.28 11.10 12.20
CA VAL A 224 2.91 9.87 11.49
C VAL A 224 4.19 9.13 11.07
N PRO A 225 4.36 7.84 11.41
CA PRO A 225 5.57 7.09 11.06
C PRO A 225 5.74 6.96 9.55
N PHE A 226 6.95 7.26 9.05
CA PHE A 226 7.30 7.01 7.65
C PHE A 226 7.75 5.57 7.44
N LEU A 227 7.17 4.94 6.42
CA LEU A 227 7.66 3.66 5.91
C LEU A 227 8.59 3.91 4.72
N PRO A 228 9.59 3.04 4.49
CA PRO A 228 10.44 3.11 3.29
C PRO A 228 9.63 3.14 1.99
N LYS A 229 8.44 2.52 1.99
CA LYS A 229 7.45 2.56 0.91
C LYS A 229 7.00 3.98 0.50
N GLY A 230 7.10 4.95 1.40
CA GLY A 230 6.84 6.36 1.08
C GLY A 230 7.83 6.92 0.07
N HIS A 231 9.10 6.50 0.11
CA HIS A 231 10.05 6.92 -0.93
C HIS A 231 9.71 6.33 -2.30
N LEU A 232 9.25 5.07 -2.35
CA LEU A 232 8.82 4.44 -3.60
C LEU A 232 7.65 5.17 -4.28
N MET A 233 6.81 5.86 -3.52
CA MET A 233 5.74 6.69 -4.10
C MET A 233 6.28 7.89 -4.87
N TYR A 234 7.40 8.51 -4.46
CA TYR A 234 8.02 9.56 -5.27
C TYR A 234 8.50 9.02 -6.62
N HIS A 235 9.05 7.80 -6.65
CA HIS A 235 9.39 7.15 -7.91
C HIS A 235 8.15 6.81 -8.74
N LEU A 236 7.07 6.34 -8.12
CA LEU A 236 5.81 6.05 -8.82
C LEU A 236 5.25 7.31 -9.48
N VAL A 237 5.19 8.42 -8.75
CA VAL A 237 4.70 9.70 -9.29
C VAL A 237 5.63 10.22 -10.38
N SER A 238 6.95 10.17 -10.18
CA SER A 238 7.92 10.58 -11.21
C SER A 238 7.80 9.75 -12.49
N GLN A 239 7.54 8.45 -12.37
CA GLN A 239 7.40 7.56 -13.51
C GLN A 239 6.02 7.66 -14.19
N ALA A 240 5.03 8.27 -13.54
CA ALA A 240 3.68 8.42 -14.10
C ALA A 240 3.67 9.25 -15.39
N ARG A 241 4.66 10.13 -15.57
CA ARG A 241 4.85 10.91 -16.80
C ARG A 241 5.17 10.05 -18.02
N GLU A 242 5.94 8.99 -17.83
CA GLU A 242 6.34 8.07 -18.91
C GLU A 242 5.41 6.86 -19.01
N LYS A 243 5.01 6.31 -17.87
CA LYS A 243 4.24 5.06 -17.78
C LYS A 243 2.73 5.27 -17.73
N GLY A 244 2.28 6.51 -17.56
CA GLY A 244 0.88 6.84 -17.41
C GLY A 244 0.34 6.46 -16.03
N ASN A 245 -0.98 6.27 -15.95
CA ASN A 245 -1.68 6.09 -14.69
C ASN A 245 -1.39 4.74 -14.01
N PRO A 246 -0.80 4.74 -12.80
CA PRO A 246 -0.50 3.53 -12.04
C PRO A 246 -1.67 2.59 -11.80
N ARG A 247 -2.90 3.13 -11.72
CA ARG A 247 -4.10 2.33 -11.53
C ARG A 247 -4.42 1.42 -12.70
N MET A 248 -3.95 1.76 -13.90
CA MET A 248 -4.26 1.04 -15.14
C MET A 248 -3.39 -0.19 -15.36
N PHE A 249 -2.40 -0.40 -14.50
CA PHE A 249 -1.52 -1.59 -14.51
C PHE A 249 -1.32 -2.21 -13.12
N SER A 250 -2.07 -1.77 -12.11
CA SER A 250 -2.18 -2.43 -10.82
C SER A 250 -3.36 -3.40 -10.81
N THR A 251 -3.12 -4.69 -10.55
CA THR A 251 -4.17 -5.71 -10.48
C THR A 251 -4.35 -6.21 -9.04
N TYR A 252 -5.58 -6.10 -8.50
CA TYR A 252 -5.94 -6.64 -7.19
C TYR A 252 -6.22 -8.15 -7.21
N VAL A 253 -6.56 -8.69 -8.40
CA VAL A 253 -6.92 -10.11 -8.60
C VAL A 253 -5.73 -11.04 -8.34
N ASP A 254 -4.52 -10.61 -8.70
CA ASP A 254 -3.31 -11.44 -8.58
C ASP A 254 -2.80 -11.57 -7.15
N GLU A 255 -3.30 -10.81 -6.18
CA GLU A 255 -2.74 -10.80 -4.83
C GLU A 255 -3.00 -12.11 -4.06
N SER A 256 -4.16 -12.74 -4.29
CA SER A 256 -4.42 -14.10 -3.77
C SER A 256 -3.46 -15.12 -4.41
N TYR A 257 -3.17 -14.95 -5.70
CA TYR A 257 -2.25 -15.77 -6.46
C TYR A 257 -0.80 -15.58 -6.00
N ASN A 258 -0.39 -14.34 -5.66
CA ASN A 258 0.90 -14.03 -5.07
C ASN A 258 1.13 -14.80 -3.76
N GLY A 259 0.11 -14.86 -2.90
CA GLY A 259 0.17 -15.63 -1.65
C GLY A 259 0.38 -17.13 -1.90
N ALA A 260 -0.36 -17.69 -2.87
CA ALA A 260 -0.22 -19.09 -3.28
C ALA A 260 1.17 -19.37 -3.87
N ILE A 261 1.62 -18.56 -4.82
CA ILE A 261 2.97 -18.63 -5.41
C ILE A 261 4.03 -18.54 -4.31
N ALA A 262 3.91 -17.59 -3.38
CA ALA A 262 4.88 -17.42 -2.30
C ALA A 262 4.93 -18.64 -1.36
N LYS A 263 3.78 -19.28 -1.08
CA LYS A 263 3.72 -20.51 -0.28
C LYS A 263 4.37 -21.69 -1.03
N VAL A 264 4.02 -21.88 -2.30
CA VAL A 264 4.63 -22.91 -3.17
C VAL A 264 6.14 -22.69 -3.27
N SER A 265 6.56 -21.47 -3.59
CA SER A 265 7.96 -21.05 -3.72
C SER A 265 8.80 -21.28 -2.46
N ARG A 266 8.19 -21.13 -1.27
CA ARG A 266 8.87 -21.42 0.00
C ARG A 266 9.09 -22.92 0.23
N SER A 267 8.22 -23.77 -0.30
CA SER A 267 8.30 -25.24 -0.17
C SER A 267 9.30 -25.91 -1.11
N VAL A 268 9.84 -25.19 -2.10
CA VAL A 268 10.64 -25.77 -3.17
C VAL A 268 12.14 -25.57 -2.91
N HIS A 269 12.94 -26.61 -3.19
CA HIS A 269 14.38 -26.57 -3.09
C HIS A 269 15.02 -25.64 -4.15
N ARG A 270 16.00 -24.83 -3.73
CA ARG A 270 16.68 -23.81 -4.55
C ARG A 270 17.20 -24.28 -5.90
N ARG A 271 17.69 -25.53 -6.00
CA ARG A 271 18.30 -26.08 -7.23
C ARG A 271 17.32 -26.24 -8.38
N ASN A 272 16.06 -26.59 -8.09
CA ASN A 272 15.03 -26.84 -9.10
C ASN A 272 13.88 -25.83 -8.98
N TRP A 273 14.16 -24.66 -8.42
CA TRP A 273 13.14 -23.75 -7.88
C TRP A 273 12.08 -23.36 -8.91
N ALA A 274 12.48 -22.85 -10.08
CA ALA A 274 11.55 -22.40 -11.11
C ALA A 274 10.66 -23.55 -11.64
N MET A 275 11.27 -24.67 -12.03
CA MET A 275 10.53 -25.80 -12.60
C MET A 275 9.58 -26.47 -11.61
N ALA A 276 9.99 -26.58 -10.34
CA ALA A 276 9.12 -27.19 -9.33
C ALA A 276 8.03 -26.23 -8.83
N VAL A 277 8.25 -24.91 -8.85
CA VAL A 277 7.17 -23.93 -8.66
C VAL A 277 6.15 -24.07 -9.78
N TYR A 278 6.60 -24.06 -11.04
CA TYR A 278 5.73 -24.17 -12.21
C TYR A 278 4.85 -25.45 -12.16
N ARG A 279 5.46 -26.62 -11.94
CA ARG A 279 4.72 -27.89 -11.84
C ARG A 279 3.68 -27.89 -10.71
N LYS A 280 4.05 -27.35 -9.55
CA LYS A 280 3.13 -27.29 -8.40
C LYS A 280 1.96 -26.33 -8.65
N LEU A 281 2.17 -25.24 -9.38
CA LEU A 281 1.09 -24.33 -9.78
C LEU A 281 0.14 -24.99 -10.78
N GLN A 282 0.66 -25.69 -11.80
CA GLN A 282 -0.17 -26.46 -12.74
C GLN A 282 -1.03 -27.51 -12.03
N MET A 283 -0.48 -28.19 -11.03
CA MET A 283 -1.24 -29.16 -10.22
C MET A 283 -2.35 -28.48 -9.40
N LEU A 284 -2.08 -27.29 -8.83
CA LEU A 284 -3.09 -26.53 -8.09
C LEU A 284 -4.23 -26.05 -9.00
N GLU A 285 -3.90 -25.58 -10.21
CA GLU A 285 -4.91 -25.18 -11.20
C GLU A 285 -5.76 -26.36 -11.64
N ALA A 286 -5.15 -27.50 -11.94
CA ALA A 286 -5.87 -28.72 -12.32
C ALA A 286 -6.82 -29.21 -11.23
N LEU A 287 -6.39 -29.16 -9.95
CA LEU A 287 -7.21 -29.55 -8.81
C LEU A 287 -8.40 -28.61 -8.58
N ASN A 288 -8.20 -27.31 -8.79
CA ASN A 288 -9.29 -26.33 -8.67
C ASN A 288 -10.33 -26.50 -9.79
N CYS A 289 -9.91 -26.77 -11.03
CA CYS A 289 -10.84 -27.05 -12.13
C CYS A 289 -11.67 -28.32 -11.90
N SER A 290 -11.14 -29.32 -11.20
CA SER A 290 -11.87 -30.56 -10.88
C SER A 290 -12.80 -30.47 -9.66
N ALA A 291 -12.83 -29.33 -8.96
CA ALA A 291 -13.67 -29.12 -7.78
C ALA A 291 -14.93 -28.28 -8.06
N ASP A 292 -15.03 -27.70 -9.25
CA ASP A 292 -16.19 -26.93 -9.73
C ASP A 292 -17.13 -27.78 -10.63
N ASP A 293 -16.87 -29.09 -10.75
CA ASP A 293 -17.75 -30.14 -11.33
C ASP A 293 -18.36 -31.01 -10.21
#